data_AF-A0A3D1IHD1-F1
#
_entry.id   AF-A0A3D1IHD1-F1
#
_cell.length_a   1.000
_cell.length_b   1.000
_cell.length_c   1.000
_cell.angle_alpha   90.00
_cell.angle_beta   90.00
_cell.angle_gamma   90.00
#
_symmetry.space_group_name_H-M   'P 1'
#
loop_
_entity.id
_entity.type
_entity.pdbx_description
1 polymer ?
#
loop_
_entity_poly.entity_id
_entity_poly.type
_entity_poly.pdbx_seq_one_letter_code
_entity_poly.pdbx_strand_id
1 'polypeptide(L)'
;MKHRFTLIAASCAVALACATTTVAAQDPIVVESPTYTFIPMEIDVDRPAAEVWERVGGYCDIGEWFGMGCTMVSGVEGEFGSVRSVANEVLVGRTELSYTYTQTPREGRPYDLYHGTLEARPVTATT
;
A
#
# COMPACT_ATOMS: atom_id res chain seq x y z
N MET A 1 -2.83 -9.35 86.59
CA MET A 1 -3.52 -8.27 85.84
C MET A 1 -2.63 -7.90 84.68
N LYS A 2 -2.92 -8.42 83.47
CA LYS A 2 -2.03 -8.37 82.31
C LYS A 2 -2.23 -7.09 81.48
N HIS A 3 -1.12 -6.62 80.93
CA HIS A 3 -0.88 -5.32 80.31
C HIS A 3 -1.62 -5.07 78.99
N ARG A 4 -1.68 -3.77 78.67
CA ARG A 4 -2.23 -3.06 77.51
C ARG A 4 -1.62 -3.48 76.16
N PHE A 5 -2.22 -2.93 75.09
CA PHE A 5 -1.86 -2.94 73.67
C PHE A 5 -2.46 -4.14 72.93
N THR A 6 -3.40 -3.97 72.00
CA THR A 6 -3.11 -3.57 70.61
C THR A 6 -4.43 -3.48 69.87
N LEU A 7 -4.72 -2.39 69.16
CA LEU A 7 -5.55 -2.43 67.95
C LEU A 7 -5.02 -1.34 67.02
N ILE A 8 -4.28 -1.81 66.02
CA ILE A 8 -3.55 -1.04 65.02
C ILE A 8 -4.56 -0.42 64.06
N ALA A 9 -4.51 0.90 63.91
CA ALA A 9 -5.17 1.61 62.83
C ALA A 9 -4.52 1.18 61.50
N ALA A 10 -5.22 0.38 60.71
CA ALA A 10 -4.83 0.03 59.35
C ALA A 10 -5.48 1.02 58.38
N SER A 11 -4.78 2.13 58.15
CA SER A 11 -5.01 3.05 57.05
C SER A 11 -4.68 2.36 55.72
N CYS A 12 -5.71 1.96 54.96
CA CYS A 12 -5.56 1.52 53.58
C CYS A 12 -5.28 2.74 52.69
N ALA A 13 -4.01 3.00 52.39
CA ALA A 13 -3.62 3.92 51.32
C ALA A 13 -3.84 3.22 49.97
N VAL A 14 -4.87 3.63 49.22
CA VAL A 14 -5.03 3.26 47.81
C VAL A 14 -4.04 4.10 47.00
N ALA A 15 -2.92 3.50 46.61
CA ALA A 15 -1.99 4.12 45.67
C ALA A 15 -2.60 4.05 44.26
N LEU A 16 -3.11 5.18 43.78
CA LEU A 16 -3.55 5.36 42.40
C LEU A 16 -2.31 5.45 41.50
N ALA A 17 -1.83 4.31 41.00
CA ALA A 17 -0.77 4.28 40.00
C ALA A 17 -1.36 4.70 38.64
N CYS A 18 -1.20 5.98 38.28
CA CYS A 18 -1.39 6.43 36.91
C CYS A 18 -0.30 5.79 36.05
N ALA A 19 -0.62 4.67 35.40
CA ALA A 19 0.21 4.12 34.32
C ALA A 19 0.17 5.10 33.16
N THR A 20 1.19 5.97 33.03
CA THR A 20 1.41 6.73 31.81
C THR A 20 1.85 5.75 30.74
N THR A 21 0.93 5.31 29.89
CA THR A 21 1.29 4.59 28.67
C THR A 21 2.06 5.57 27.79
N THR A 22 3.38 5.41 27.72
CA THR A 22 4.21 6.07 26.71
C THR A 22 3.81 5.49 25.36
N VAL A 23 2.92 6.17 24.64
CA VAL A 23 2.70 5.90 23.22
C VAL A 23 3.99 6.29 22.51
N ALA A 24 4.71 5.31 21.97
CA ALA A 24 5.85 5.58 21.11
C ALA A 24 5.37 6.47 19.96
N ALA A 25 6.05 7.60 19.74
CA ALA A 25 5.77 8.45 18.59
C ALA A 25 5.97 7.59 17.33
N GLN A 26 4.92 7.44 16.53
CA GLN A 26 5.02 6.82 15.22
C GLN A 26 5.62 7.84 14.26
N ASP A 27 6.58 7.42 13.45
CA ASP A 27 7.11 8.28 12.39
C ASP A 27 5.94 8.75 11.50
N PRO A 28 5.88 10.05 11.15
CA PRO A 28 4.78 10.59 10.38
C PRO A 28 4.74 9.96 8.98
N ILE A 29 3.57 9.46 8.58
CA ILE A 29 3.35 8.89 7.25
C ILE A 29 3.26 9.96 6.16
N VAL A 30 2.97 11.20 6.56
CA VAL A 30 2.77 12.36 5.68
C VAL A 30 4.06 13.14 5.54
N VAL A 31 4.44 13.47 4.30
CA VAL A 31 5.53 14.39 3.99
C VAL A 31 4.95 15.81 3.85
N GLU A 32 5.39 16.75 4.69
CA GLU A 32 4.83 18.11 4.72
C GLU A 32 5.10 18.93 3.44
N SER A 33 6.21 18.66 2.75
CA SER A 33 6.60 19.36 1.52
C SER A 33 7.12 18.35 0.48
N PRO A 34 6.21 17.58 -0.17
CA PRO A 34 6.60 16.53 -1.09
C PRO A 34 7.07 17.12 -2.42
N THR A 35 8.01 16.43 -3.06
CA THR A 35 8.42 16.68 -4.45
C THR A 35 7.99 15.52 -5.32
N TYR A 36 7.33 15.80 -6.43
CA TYR A 36 6.87 14.77 -7.37
C TYR A 36 7.65 14.83 -8.67
N THR A 37 7.86 13.67 -9.28
CA THR A 37 8.46 13.51 -10.61
C THR A 37 7.71 12.41 -11.35
N PHE A 38 7.91 12.32 -12.67
CA PHE A 38 7.38 11.24 -13.50
C PHE A 38 8.51 10.60 -14.30
N ILE A 39 8.41 9.30 -14.52
CA ILE A 39 9.38 8.54 -15.31
C ILE A 39 8.63 8.02 -16.55
N PRO A 40 8.81 8.63 -17.72
CA PRO A 40 8.20 8.12 -18.94
C PRO A 40 8.93 6.86 -19.41
N MET A 41 8.16 5.81 -19.66
CA MET A 41 8.66 4.56 -20.25
C MET A 41 7.76 4.21 -21.43
N GLU A 42 8.29 4.34 -22.64
CA GLU A 42 7.54 4.10 -23.87
C GLU A 42 8.38 3.21 -24.80
N ILE A 43 7.70 2.33 -25.53
CA ILE A 43 8.30 1.49 -26.57
C ILE A 43 7.28 1.32 -27.70
N ASP A 44 7.75 1.45 -28.94
CA ASP A 44 6.94 1.15 -30.11
C ASP A 44 6.92 -0.36 -30.34
N VAL A 45 5.72 -0.91 -30.54
CA VAL A 45 5.51 -2.32 -30.86
C VAL A 45 4.83 -2.39 -32.22
N ASP A 46 5.40 -3.17 -33.15
CA ASP A 46 4.88 -3.34 -34.52
C ASP A 46 3.67 -4.30 -34.55
N ARG A 47 2.65 -3.99 -33.73
CA ARG A 47 1.39 -4.72 -33.58
C ARG A 47 0.27 -3.78 -33.17
N PRO A 48 -0.99 -4.07 -33.55
CA PRO A 48 -2.15 -3.30 -33.08
C PRO A 48 -2.23 -3.26 -31.56
N ALA A 49 -2.62 -2.11 -31.00
CA ALA A 49 -2.72 -1.90 -29.55
C ALA A 49 -3.57 -2.97 -28.83
N ALA A 50 -4.67 -3.44 -29.44
CA ALA A 50 -5.50 -4.49 -28.87
C ALA A 50 -4.75 -5.83 -28.74
N GLU A 51 -3.96 -6.21 -29.74
CA GLU A 51 -3.15 -7.44 -29.69
C GLU A 51 -2.04 -7.33 -28.65
N VAL A 52 -1.43 -6.15 -28.53
CA VAL A 52 -0.45 -5.87 -27.46
C VAL A 52 -1.12 -5.99 -26.09
N TRP A 53 -2.30 -5.41 -25.93
CA TRP A 53 -3.02 -5.42 -24.66
C TRP A 53 -3.46 -6.83 -24.25
N GLU A 54 -3.90 -7.68 -25.17
CA GLU A 54 -4.16 -9.10 -24.88
C GLU A 54 -2.94 -9.82 -24.30
N ARG A 55 -1.72 -9.36 -24.62
CA ARG A 55 -0.47 -9.95 -24.14
C ARG A 55 0.03 -9.39 -22.81
N VAL A 56 -0.21 -8.11 -22.51
CA VAL A 56 0.41 -7.42 -21.35
C VAL A 56 -0.57 -6.80 -20.38
N GLY A 57 -1.86 -6.74 -20.74
CA GLY A 57 -2.90 -6.00 -20.06
C GLY A 57 -3.47 -6.67 -18.81
N GLY A 58 -3.24 -7.98 -18.61
CA GLY A 58 -3.59 -8.65 -17.38
C GLY A 58 -2.83 -8.06 -16.20
N TYR A 59 -3.49 -7.91 -15.06
CA TYR A 59 -2.92 -7.15 -13.95
C TYR A 59 -1.70 -7.86 -13.33
N CYS A 60 -1.69 -9.19 -13.30
CA CYS A 60 -0.53 -9.97 -12.89
C CYS A 60 0.36 -10.48 -14.04
N ASP A 61 0.05 -10.16 -15.30
CA ASP A 61 0.89 -10.53 -16.46
C ASP A 61 2.30 -9.91 -16.38
N ILE A 62 2.46 -8.83 -15.58
CA ILE A 62 3.76 -8.26 -15.22
C ILE A 62 4.74 -9.31 -14.71
N GLY A 63 4.26 -10.37 -14.07
CA GLY A 63 5.14 -11.42 -13.62
C GLY A 63 5.88 -12.12 -14.77
N GLU A 64 5.23 -12.24 -15.92
CA GLU A 64 5.83 -12.82 -17.12
C GLU A 64 6.73 -11.82 -17.84
N TRP A 65 6.23 -10.62 -18.17
CA TRP A 65 6.98 -9.69 -19.05
C TRP A 65 8.05 -8.87 -18.32
N PHE A 66 7.97 -8.72 -16.99
CA PHE A 66 9.01 -8.10 -16.17
C PHE A 66 9.87 -9.13 -15.41
N GLY A 67 9.49 -10.41 -15.42
CA GLY A 67 10.23 -11.49 -14.78
C GLY A 67 10.20 -11.43 -13.25
N MET A 68 9.06 -11.03 -12.66
CA MET A 68 8.88 -10.96 -11.21
C MET A 68 7.72 -11.82 -10.71
N GLY A 69 7.65 -12.09 -9.41
CA GLY A 69 6.47 -12.75 -8.84
C GLY A 69 5.27 -11.80 -8.82
N CYS A 70 4.11 -12.25 -9.31
CA CYS A 70 2.83 -11.57 -9.10
C CYS A 70 1.76 -12.58 -8.68
N THR A 71 1.02 -12.23 -7.63
CA THR A 71 -0.13 -12.98 -7.16
C THR A 71 -1.17 -11.98 -6.68
N MET A 72 -2.45 -12.28 -6.89
CA MET A 72 -3.52 -11.52 -6.27
C MET A 72 -3.51 -11.76 -4.75
N VAL A 73 -3.55 -10.66 -3.99
CA VAL A 73 -3.63 -10.64 -2.53
C VAL A 73 -5.09 -10.56 -2.09
N SER A 74 -5.91 -9.79 -2.80
CA SER A 74 -7.34 -9.68 -2.54
C SER A 74 -8.11 -9.18 -3.77
N GLY A 75 -9.41 -9.44 -3.77
CA GLY A 75 -10.30 -9.05 -4.87
C GLY A 75 -10.21 -9.99 -6.08
N VAL A 76 -10.94 -9.63 -7.13
CA VAL A 76 -10.92 -10.30 -8.43
C VAL A 76 -9.92 -9.57 -9.32
N GLU A 77 -9.04 -10.31 -9.98
CA GLU A 77 -8.06 -9.71 -10.89
C GLU A 77 -8.72 -8.84 -11.96
N GLY A 78 -8.12 -7.68 -12.23
CA GLY A 78 -8.63 -6.73 -13.22
C GLY A 78 -9.81 -5.88 -12.75
N GLU A 79 -10.38 -6.15 -11.57
CA GLU A 79 -11.45 -5.33 -11.00
C GLU A 79 -10.94 -4.23 -10.07
N PHE A 80 -11.71 -3.14 -9.98
CA PHE A 80 -11.40 -2.02 -9.10
C PHE A 80 -11.25 -2.45 -7.65
N GLY A 81 -10.19 -1.96 -7.00
CA GLY A 81 -9.88 -2.30 -5.61
C GLY A 81 -9.22 -3.66 -5.41
N SER A 82 -8.97 -4.42 -6.49
CA SER A 82 -8.14 -5.62 -6.40
C SER A 82 -6.69 -5.27 -6.10
N VAL A 83 -6.02 -6.14 -5.34
CA VAL A 83 -4.66 -5.89 -4.83
C VAL A 83 -3.73 -6.99 -5.30
N ARG A 84 -2.61 -6.63 -5.92
CA ARG A 84 -1.54 -7.57 -6.30
C ARG A 84 -0.35 -7.50 -5.34
N SER A 85 0.44 -8.57 -5.29
CA SER A 85 1.59 -8.71 -4.39
C SER A 85 2.79 -7.87 -4.80
N VAL A 86 2.83 -7.40 -6.05
CA VAL A 86 3.77 -6.38 -6.50
C VAL A 86 3.52 -5.16 -5.64
N ALA A 87 4.40 -4.94 -4.66
CA ALA A 87 4.40 -3.75 -3.84
C ALA A 87 3.08 -3.43 -3.09
N ASN A 88 2.18 -4.41 -2.92
CA ASN A 88 0.79 -4.22 -2.45
C ASN A 88 0.03 -3.15 -3.26
N GLU A 89 0.10 -3.29 -4.58
CA GLU A 89 -0.51 -2.35 -5.53
C GLU A 89 -2.01 -2.60 -5.70
N VAL A 90 -2.78 -1.53 -5.57
CA VAL A 90 -4.23 -1.50 -5.72
C VAL A 90 -4.60 -1.02 -7.11
N LEU A 91 -5.46 -1.73 -7.82
CA LEU A 91 -6.02 -1.29 -9.09
C LEU A 91 -7.07 -0.19 -8.84
N VAL A 92 -6.83 1.01 -9.37
CA VAL A 92 -7.66 2.21 -9.11
C VAL A 92 -8.28 2.81 -10.36
N GLY A 93 -7.79 2.45 -11.55
CA GLY A 93 -8.23 2.96 -12.85
C GLY A 93 -8.18 1.85 -13.89
N ARG A 94 -9.15 1.79 -14.81
CA ARG A 94 -9.02 0.99 -16.03
C ARG A 94 -9.84 1.53 -17.19
N THR A 95 -9.35 1.28 -18.39
CA THR A 95 -10.08 1.41 -19.64
C THR A 95 -10.09 0.05 -20.36
N GLU A 96 -10.41 0.04 -21.65
CA GLU A 96 -10.27 -1.15 -22.49
C GLU A 96 -8.79 -1.56 -22.66
N LEU A 97 -7.87 -0.59 -22.77
CA LEU A 97 -6.45 -0.82 -23.11
C LEU A 97 -5.47 -0.20 -22.10
N SER A 98 -5.93 0.11 -20.89
CA SER A 98 -5.07 0.63 -19.84
C SER A 98 -5.56 0.28 -18.44
N TYR A 99 -4.64 0.25 -17.49
CA TYR A 99 -4.95 0.26 -16.05
C TYR A 99 -4.01 1.20 -15.30
N THR A 100 -4.51 1.76 -14.20
CA THR A 100 -3.76 2.58 -13.25
C THR A 100 -3.78 1.91 -11.90
N TYR A 101 -2.63 1.89 -11.24
CA TYR A 101 -2.45 1.32 -9.91
C TYR A 101 -1.77 2.31 -8.98
N THR A 102 -1.97 2.14 -7.68
CA THR A 102 -1.27 2.87 -6.62
C THR A 102 -0.68 1.90 -5.61
N GLN A 103 0.43 2.27 -4.97
CA GLN A 103 0.95 1.52 -3.84
C GLN A 103 0.25 1.95 -2.55
N THR A 104 0.00 1.00 -1.67
CA THR A 104 -0.46 1.29 -0.31
C THR A 104 0.69 1.86 0.54
N PRO A 105 0.38 2.71 1.55
CA PRO A 105 1.36 3.12 2.53
C PRO A 105 1.99 1.90 3.23
N ARG A 106 3.29 1.99 3.56
CA ARG A 106 4.02 0.90 4.22
C ARG A 106 4.65 1.40 5.51
N GLU A 107 4.71 0.51 6.50
CA GLU A 107 5.39 0.78 7.76
C GLU A 107 6.88 1.06 7.55
N GLY A 108 7.44 1.94 8.40
CA GLY A 108 8.87 2.24 8.41
C GLY A 108 9.35 3.15 7.27
N ARG A 109 8.44 3.74 6.48
CA ARG A 109 8.78 4.75 5.46
C ARG A 109 7.65 5.77 5.27
N PRO A 110 7.97 7.03 4.91
CA PRO A 110 6.95 7.99 4.49
C PRO A 110 6.18 7.50 3.26
N TYR A 111 4.91 7.90 3.13
CA TYR A 111 4.12 7.63 1.94
C TYR A 111 4.57 8.54 0.79
N ASP A 112 4.96 7.93 -0.32
CA ASP A 112 5.50 8.61 -1.51
C ASP A 112 4.47 8.82 -2.63
N LEU A 113 3.21 8.42 -2.41
CA LEU A 113 2.14 8.48 -3.40
C LEU A 113 2.52 7.79 -4.73
N TYR A 114 3.31 6.71 -4.68
CA TYR A 114 3.70 6.01 -5.90
C TYR A 114 2.49 5.40 -6.60
N HIS A 115 2.33 5.74 -7.88
CA HIS A 115 1.31 5.19 -8.77
C HIS A 115 1.85 5.13 -10.20
N GLY A 116 1.23 4.31 -11.03
CA GLY A 116 1.62 4.14 -12.42
C GLY A 116 0.44 3.73 -13.29
N THR A 117 0.57 3.97 -14.59
CA THR A 117 -0.38 3.53 -15.60
C THR A 117 0.35 2.66 -16.61
N LEU A 118 -0.19 1.47 -16.87
CA LEU A 118 0.18 0.67 -18.04
C LEU A 118 -0.90 0.88 -19.11
N GLU A 119 -0.48 1.17 -20.33
CA GLU A 119 -1.38 1.44 -21.45
C GLU A 119 -0.78 0.88 -22.75
N ALA A 120 -1.65 0.34 -23.60
CA ALA A 120 -1.36 0.15 -25.01
C ALA A 120 -2.18 1.18 -25.82
N ARG A 121 -1.49 1.95 -26.67
CA ARG A 121 -2.11 2.97 -27.53
C ARG A 121 -1.66 2.79 -28.98
N PRO A 122 -2.51 3.05 -29.98
CA PRO A 122 -2.07 3.08 -31.37
C PRO A 122 -1.03 4.18 -31.59
N VAL A 123 0.07 3.85 -32.26
CA VAL A 123 1.13 4.81 -32.64
C VAL A 123 0.79 5.47 -34.00
N THR A 124 -0.03 4.79 -34.79
CA THR A 124 -0.53 5.12 -36.12
C THR A 124 -2.01 4.71 -36.21
N ALA A 125 -2.62 4.83 -37.40
CA ALA A 125 -4.02 4.43 -37.60
C ALA A 125 -4.27 2.91 -37.45
N THR A 126 -3.24 2.07 -37.61
CA THR A 126 -3.38 0.60 -37.65
C THR A 126 -2.49 -0.15 -36.67
N THR A 127 -1.46 0.49 -36.13
CA THR A 127 -0.50 -0.02 -35.14
C THR A 127 -0.15 1.07 -34.17
#